data_AF-A0A034WW74-F1
#
_entry.id   AF-A0A034WW74-F1
#
_cell.length_a   1.000
_cell.length_b   1.000
_cell.length_c   1.000
_cell.angle_alpha   90.00
_cell.angle_beta   90.00
_cell.angle_gamma   90.00
#
_symmetry.space_group_name_H-M   'P 1'
#
loop_
_entity.id
_entity.type
_entity.pdbx_description
1 polymer ?
#
loop_
_entity_poly.entity_id
_entity_poly.type
_entity_poly.pdbx_seq_one_letter_code
_entity_poly.pdbx_strand_id
1 'polypeptide(L)'
;DVKGSNACAVRNGGCSQLCLNRPSDYVCRCSIEYELANDKKTCVIPEAYLLFSRQEHIGRISIDNNEGNHNDEKIPFKDVRDTYALDVDVADRRIYWTDQKSKCIFRAFLNGSFVQRIIDTGLICPEGIAVDWLAHNIYWTDSEARRIEVARLDGTSRRVLLWKGVEEPRSLVLEL
;
A
#
# COMPACT_ATOMS: atom_id res chain seq x y z
N ASP A 1 39.83 26.62 -4.03
CA ASP A 1 38.99 25.44 -3.76
C ASP A 1 38.61 25.34 -2.30
N VAL A 2 37.32 25.53 -1.98
CA VAL A 2 36.79 25.20 -0.65
C VAL A 2 36.54 23.69 -0.64
N LYS A 3 37.39 22.93 0.06
CA LYS A 3 37.16 21.51 0.30
C LYS A 3 36.05 21.37 1.35
N GLY A 4 34.84 21.04 0.90
CA GLY A 4 33.75 20.65 1.79
C GLY A 4 34.00 19.25 2.37
N SER A 5 33.61 19.04 3.62
CA SER A 5 33.59 17.71 4.24
C SER A 5 32.14 17.21 4.32
N ASN A 6 31.92 15.92 4.04
CA ASN A 6 30.61 15.28 4.12
C ASN A 6 30.72 14.12 5.11
N ALA A 7 29.95 14.16 6.20
CA ALA A 7 29.99 13.14 7.25
C ALA A 7 29.50 11.77 6.75
N CYS A 8 28.71 11.73 5.69
CA CYS A 8 28.28 10.50 5.02
C CYS A 8 29.38 9.84 4.17
N ALA A 9 30.46 10.56 3.81
CA ALA A 9 31.48 10.07 2.89
C ALA A 9 32.24 8.84 3.42
N VAL A 10 32.35 8.71 4.75
CA VAL A 10 33.02 7.58 5.39
C VAL A 10 31.96 6.61 5.90
N ARG A 11 31.95 5.38 5.36
CA ARG A 11 31.05 4.28 5.75
C ARG A 11 29.57 4.69 5.81
N ASN A 12 29.11 5.57 4.92
CA ASN A 12 27.72 6.06 4.90
C ASN A 12 27.27 6.71 6.22
N GLY A 13 28.18 7.32 6.99
CA GLY A 13 27.89 7.80 8.36
C GLY A 13 27.56 6.68 9.37
N GLY A 14 27.73 5.43 8.97
CA GLY A 14 27.22 4.25 9.70
C GLY A 14 25.72 4.02 9.52
N CYS A 15 25.05 4.72 8.61
CA CYS A 15 23.65 4.44 8.28
C CYS A 15 23.53 3.13 7.50
N SER A 16 22.57 2.30 7.88
CA SER A 16 22.29 1.02 7.21
C SER A 16 21.73 1.19 5.79
N GLN A 17 20.96 2.25 5.55
CA GLN A 17 20.35 2.55 4.24
C GLN A 17 20.75 3.95 3.73
N LEU A 18 20.03 5.01 4.11
CA LEU A 18 20.26 6.35 3.59
C LEU A 18 20.97 7.24 4.60
N CYS A 19 22.00 7.96 4.16
CA CYS A 19 22.67 9.02 4.92
C CYS A 19 22.42 10.37 4.26
N LEU A 20 21.67 11.24 4.94
CA LEU A 20 21.35 12.59 4.45
C LEU A 20 22.24 13.61 5.14
N ASN A 21 23.20 14.16 4.39
CA ASN A 21 24.10 15.19 4.91
C ASN A 21 23.37 16.52 5.09
N ARG A 22 23.67 17.22 6.18
CA ARG A 22 23.15 18.54 6.54
C ARG A 22 24.33 19.50 6.73
N PRO A 23 24.10 20.82 6.82
CA PRO A 23 25.20 21.79 6.97
C PRO A 23 26.09 21.55 8.20
N SER A 24 25.52 21.06 9.31
CA SER A 24 26.23 20.85 10.58
C SER A 24 26.43 19.39 10.99
N ASP A 25 25.65 18.46 10.42
CA ASP A 25 25.63 17.05 10.80
C ASP A 25 25.13 16.16 9.64
N TYR A 26 24.69 14.94 9.95
CA TYR A 26 23.97 14.06 9.04
C TYR A 26 22.85 13.33 9.78
N VAL A 27 21.88 12.80 9.03
CA VAL A 27 20.82 11.98 9.60
C VAL A 27 20.60 10.72 8.77
N CYS A 28 20.41 9.59 9.45
CA CYS A 28 20.02 8.37 8.78
C CYS A 28 18.50 8.38 8.48
N ARG A 29 18.13 7.82 7.34
CA ARG A 29 16.74 7.58 6.94
C ARG A 29 16.61 6.20 6.32
N CYS A 30 15.38 5.70 6.34
CA CYS A 30 15.05 4.39 5.81
C CYS A 30 14.27 4.52 4.51
N SER A 31 14.43 3.53 3.64
CA SER A 31 13.58 3.35 2.47
C SER A 31 12.18 2.95 2.92
N ILE A 32 11.25 3.00 1.96
CA ILE A 32 9.89 2.54 2.21
C ILE A 32 9.89 1.09 2.73
N GLU A 33 8.99 0.85 3.70
CA GLU A 33 8.78 -0.41 4.45
C GLU A 33 9.73 -0.61 5.63
N TYR A 34 10.63 0.33 5.86
CA TYR A 34 11.55 0.28 6.98
C TYR A 34 11.38 1.48 7.90
N GLU A 35 11.62 1.25 9.18
CA GLU A 35 11.63 2.26 10.23
C GLU A 35 13.02 2.34 10.87
N LEU A 36 13.38 3.56 11.29
CA LEU A 36 14.70 3.80 11.88
C LEU A 36 14.68 3.32 13.33
N ALA A 37 15.52 2.35 13.64
CA ALA A 37 15.68 1.82 14.99
C ALA A 37 16.21 2.88 15.97
N ASN A 38 16.10 2.57 17.27
CA ASN A 38 16.49 3.48 18.35
C ASN A 38 17.96 3.91 18.34
N ASP A 39 18.84 3.14 17.68
CA ASP A 39 20.25 3.50 17.46
C ASP A 39 20.45 4.65 16.47
N LYS A 40 19.36 5.12 15.83
CA LYS A 40 19.32 6.18 14.82
C LYS A 40 20.16 5.88 13.57
N LYS A 41 20.47 4.62 13.30
CA LYS A 41 21.34 4.18 12.19
C LYS A 41 20.81 2.96 11.43
N THR A 42 20.21 2.01 12.14
CA THR A 42 19.73 0.75 11.59
C THR A 42 18.28 0.87 11.16
N CYS A 43 17.96 0.35 9.98
CA CYS A 43 16.60 0.32 9.43
C CYS A 43 16.03 -1.08 9.56
N VAL A 44 14.84 -1.20 10.15
CA VAL A 44 14.17 -2.48 10.45
C VAL A 44 12.77 -2.49 9.86
N ILE A 45 12.25 -3.68 9.54
CA ILE A 45 10.85 -3.82 9.13
C ILE A 45 9.99 -3.71 10.39
N PRO A 46 9.00 -2.81 10.45
CA PRO A 46 8.13 -2.66 11.61
C PRO A 46 7.26 -3.90 11.82
N GLU A 47 6.94 -4.20 13.07
CA GLU A 47 6.07 -5.33 13.42
C GLU A 47 4.62 -5.08 12.99
N ALA A 48 4.17 -3.82 13.02
CA ALA A 48 2.84 -3.44 12.60
C ALA A 48 2.77 -1.97 12.15
N TYR A 49 1.91 -1.70 11.17
CA TYR A 49 1.56 -0.35 10.72
C TYR A 49 0.14 -0.35 10.17
N LEU A 50 -0.49 0.82 10.14
CA LEU A 50 -1.81 1.03 9.55
C LEU A 50 -1.66 1.50 8.10
N LEU A 51 -2.37 0.86 7.17
CA LEU A 51 -2.57 1.36 5.80
C LEU A 51 -3.91 2.06 5.70
N PHE A 52 -3.98 3.14 4.93
CA PHE A 52 -5.22 3.86 4.68
C PHE A 52 -5.27 4.43 3.26
N SER A 53 -6.49 4.50 2.71
CA SER A 53 -6.78 5.19 1.47
C SER A 53 -7.15 6.65 1.73
N ARG A 54 -6.75 7.52 0.80
CA ARG A 54 -7.27 8.87 0.59
C ARG A 54 -7.54 9.05 -0.91
N GLN A 55 -8.29 10.09 -1.27
CA GLN A 55 -8.69 10.34 -2.67
C GLN A 55 -7.51 10.25 -3.66
N GLU A 56 -6.35 10.84 -3.32
CA GLU A 56 -5.22 10.95 -4.27
C GLU A 56 -3.95 10.19 -3.82
N HIS A 57 -4.04 9.38 -2.76
CA HIS A 57 -2.94 8.51 -2.35
C HIS A 57 -3.36 7.41 -1.38
N ILE A 58 -2.51 6.39 -1.30
CA ILE A 58 -2.51 5.43 -0.20
C ILE A 58 -1.33 5.78 0.71
N GLY A 59 -1.59 5.86 2.00
CA GLY A 59 -0.60 6.20 3.02
C GLY A 59 -0.43 5.09 4.04
N ARG A 60 0.59 5.24 4.86
CA ARG A 60 0.79 4.43 6.06
C ARG A 60 1.04 5.28 7.30
N ILE A 61 0.70 4.73 8.45
CA ILE A 61 1.00 5.28 9.78
C ILE A 61 1.67 4.18 10.60
N SER A 62 2.85 4.48 11.16
CA SER A 62 3.52 3.60 12.13
C SER A 62 2.72 3.57 13.44
N ILE A 63 2.66 2.38 14.06
CA ILE A 63 1.98 2.14 15.34
C ILE A 63 2.94 2.40 16.53
N ASP A 64 4.24 2.53 16.29
CA ASP A 64 5.21 2.71 17.37
C ASP A 64 5.07 4.07 18.06
N ASN A 65 4.99 4.03 19.41
CA ASN A 65 4.77 5.16 20.31
C ASN A 65 5.98 6.10 20.48
N ASN A 66 7.01 6.00 19.64
CA ASN A 66 8.17 6.87 19.75
C ASN A 66 7.82 8.27 19.22
N GLU A 67 7.57 9.15 20.19
CA GLU A 67 7.17 10.55 20.10
C GLU A 67 7.55 11.26 18.78
N GLY A 68 6.51 11.64 18.01
CA GLY A 68 6.55 12.88 17.23
C GLY A 68 6.37 12.78 15.72
N ASN A 69 6.05 11.63 15.14
CA ASN A 69 5.85 11.55 13.69
C ASN A 69 4.87 10.43 13.29
N HIS A 70 3.60 10.51 13.71
CA HIS A 70 2.50 9.83 12.99
C HIS A 70 2.25 10.54 11.64
N ASN A 71 3.30 10.65 10.84
CA ASN A 71 3.22 11.30 9.55
C ASN A 71 2.47 10.39 8.61
N ASP A 72 1.54 11.01 7.88
CA ASP A 72 0.94 10.50 6.66
C ASP A 72 2.07 10.21 5.66
N GLU A 73 2.67 9.03 5.77
CA GLU A 73 3.73 8.59 4.86
C GLU A 73 3.05 8.08 3.60
N LYS A 74 3.06 8.92 2.57
CA LYS A 74 2.55 8.58 1.24
C LYS A 74 3.41 7.49 0.60
N ILE A 75 2.77 6.38 0.24
CA ILE A 75 3.40 5.33 -0.58
C ILE A 75 3.38 5.81 -2.04
N PRO A 76 4.51 5.73 -2.78
CA PRO A 76 4.64 6.33 -4.11
C PRO A 76 4.00 5.46 -5.21
N PHE A 77 2.74 5.08 -5.04
CA PHE A 77 1.97 4.44 -6.10
C PHE A 77 1.71 5.43 -7.23
N LYS A 78 1.89 4.97 -8.47
CA LYS A 78 1.47 5.70 -9.67
C LYS A 78 -0.03 5.48 -9.90
N ASP A 79 -0.68 6.45 -10.54
CA ASP A 79 -2.05 6.34 -11.04
C ASP A 79 -3.16 6.13 -9.97
N VAL A 80 -2.91 6.49 -8.71
CA VAL A 80 -3.97 6.63 -7.71
C VAL A 80 -4.79 7.87 -8.01
N ARG A 81 -6.10 7.73 -8.23
CA ARG A 81 -6.98 8.84 -8.64
C ARG A 81 -8.19 9.05 -7.74
N ASP A 82 -8.76 7.96 -7.23
CA ASP A 82 -9.86 7.97 -6.28
C ASP A 82 -9.96 6.59 -5.59
N THR A 83 -9.01 6.30 -4.70
CA THR A 83 -8.97 5.01 -3.99
C THR A 83 -10.05 4.94 -2.93
N TYR A 84 -10.82 3.87 -2.94
CA TYR A 84 -11.93 3.68 -2.00
C TYR A 84 -11.60 2.61 -0.95
N ALA A 85 -11.49 1.35 -1.36
CA ALA A 85 -11.17 0.22 -0.48
C ALA A 85 -9.78 -0.35 -0.78
N LEU A 86 -9.13 -0.93 0.23
CA LEU A 86 -7.86 -1.62 0.12
C LEU A 86 -7.85 -2.89 0.99
N ASP A 87 -7.04 -3.86 0.59
CA ASP A 87 -6.72 -5.04 1.40
C ASP A 87 -5.33 -5.58 0.98
N VAL A 88 -4.75 -6.46 1.79
CA VAL A 88 -3.35 -6.89 1.66
C VAL A 88 -3.18 -8.40 1.65
N ASP A 89 -2.23 -8.85 0.84
CA ASP A 89 -1.60 -10.16 1.00
C ASP A 89 -0.27 -9.96 1.72
N VAL A 90 -0.25 -10.29 3.01
CA VAL A 90 0.93 -10.10 3.87
C VAL A 90 2.06 -11.05 3.46
N ALA A 91 1.73 -12.27 3.01
CA ALA A 91 2.73 -13.28 2.65
C ALA A 91 3.50 -12.90 1.38
N ASP A 92 2.78 -12.45 0.35
CA ASP A 92 3.38 -12.00 -0.92
C ASP A 92 3.79 -10.50 -0.90
N ARG A 93 3.56 -9.80 0.21
CA ARG A 93 3.82 -8.36 0.38
C ARG A 93 3.15 -7.51 -0.70
N ARG A 94 1.88 -7.77 -0.97
CA ARG A 94 1.08 -7.05 -1.97
C ARG A 94 -0.08 -6.32 -1.35
N ILE A 95 -0.41 -5.18 -1.96
CA ILE A 95 -1.63 -4.43 -1.69
C ILE A 95 -2.53 -4.46 -2.91
N TYR A 96 -3.83 -4.50 -2.65
CA TYR A 96 -4.89 -4.44 -3.63
C TYR A 96 -5.80 -3.28 -3.28
N TRP A 97 -6.26 -2.53 -4.28
CA TRP A 97 -7.18 -1.43 -4.04
C TRP A 97 -8.17 -1.21 -5.17
N THR A 98 -9.33 -0.68 -4.81
CA THR A 98 -10.35 -0.23 -5.76
C THR A 98 -10.15 1.26 -6.05
N ASP A 99 -10.26 1.65 -7.32
CA ASP A 99 -10.24 3.05 -7.75
C ASP A 99 -11.49 3.37 -8.57
N GLN A 100 -12.37 4.21 -8.03
CA GLN A 100 -13.69 4.48 -8.62
C GLN A 100 -13.58 5.35 -9.87
N LYS A 101 -12.69 6.35 -9.85
CA LYS A 101 -12.48 7.26 -10.97
C LYS A 101 -11.85 6.56 -12.17
N SER A 102 -10.93 5.63 -11.93
CA SER A 102 -10.29 4.81 -12.97
C SER A 102 -11.11 3.58 -13.34
N LYS A 103 -12.13 3.24 -12.56
CA LYS A 103 -12.95 2.02 -12.71
C LYS A 103 -12.09 0.77 -12.83
N CYS A 104 -11.11 0.66 -11.93
CA CYS A 104 -10.13 -0.41 -11.93
C CYS A 104 -9.93 -0.97 -10.53
N ILE A 105 -9.56 -2.24 -10.46
CA ILE A 105 -8.91 -2.83 -9.29
C ILE A 105 -7.44 -2.99 -9.62
N PHE A 106 -6.59 -2.48 -8.74
CA PHE A 106 -5.15 -2.48 -8.89
C PHE A 106 -4.48 -3.40 -7.88
N ARG A 107 -3.23 -3.73 -8.18
CA ARG A 107 -2.31 -4.44 -7.29
C ARG A 107 -0.91 -3.86 -7.41
N ALA A 108 -0.18 -3.84 -6.32
CA ALA A 108 1.23 -3.45 -6.29
C ALA A 108 1.98 -4.16 -5.15
N PHE A 109 3.31 -4.09 -5.16
CA PHE A 109 4.08 -4.41 -3.96
C PHE A 109 3.90 -3.32 -2.90
N LEU A 110 3.98 -3.69 -1.63
CA LEU A 110 3.87 -2.76 -0.49
C LEU A 110 4.92 -1.64 -0.50
N ASN A 111 6.05 -1.84 -1.18
CA ASN A 111 7.06 -0.81 -1.43
C ASN A 111 6.70 0.23 -2.50
N GLY A 112 5.48 0.19 -3.07
CA GLY A 112 5.06 1.12 -4.11
C GLY A 112 5.40 0.68 -5.54
N SER A 113 6.18 -0.39 -5.72
CA SER A 113 6.61 -0.84 -7.04
C SER A 113 5.61 -1.77 -7.73
N PHE A 114 5.77 -1.91 -9.05
CA PHE A 114 5.04 -2.87 -9.88
C PHE A 114 3.50 -2.74 -9.80
N VAL A 115 3.01 -1.50 -9.94
CA VAL A 115 1.58 -1.21 -10.05
C VAL A 115 1.01 -1.85 -11.33
N GLN A 116 -0.05 -2.65 -11.16
CA GLN A 116 -0.75 -3.34 -12.24
C GLN A 116 -2.26 -3.15 -12.08
N ARG A 117 -2.96 -3.00 -13.20
CA ARG A 117 -4.42 -3.14 -13.26
C ARG A 117 -4.73 -4.62 -13.40
N ILE A 118 -5.47 -5.18 -12.44
CA ILE A 118 -5.86 -6.60 -12.47
C ILE A 118 -7.31 -6.78 -12.92
N ILE A 119 -8.17 -5.79 -12.69
CA ILE A 119 -9.52 -5.72 -13.26
C ILE A 119 -9.70 -4.31 -13.84
N ASP A 120 -9.98 -4.20 -15.13
CA ASP A 120 -10.05 -2.93 -15.87
C ASP A 120 -11.32 -2.77 -16.72
N THR A 121 -12.27 -3.69 -16.58
CA THR A 121 -13.52 -3.72 -17.34
C THR A 121 -14.71 -4.03 -16.46
N GLY A 122 -15.88 -3.51 -16.83
CA GLY A 122 -17.15 -3.85 -16.16
C GLY A 122 -17.24 -3.41 -14.69
N LEU A 123 -16.38 -2.52 -14.22
CA LEU A 123 -16.52 -1.89 -12.91
C LEU A 123 -17.29 -0.57 -13.06
N ILE A 124 -18.22 -0.31 -12.15
CA ILE A 124 -18.97 0.95 -12.10
C ILE A 124 -18.64 1.70 -10.81
N CYS A 125 -18.87 1.08 -9.64
CA CYS A 125 -18.58 1.66 -8.34
C CYS A 125 -18.05 0.58 -7.36
N PRO A 126 -16.76 0.19 -7.48
CA PRO A 126 -16.16 -0.82 -6.61
C PRO A 126 -15.85 -0.25 -5.21
N GLU A 127 -16.65 -0.64 -4.21
CA GLU A 127 -16.65 -0.04 -2.87
C GLU A 127 -16.06 -0.92 -1.77
N GLY A 128 -15.90 -2.22 -2.01
CA GLY A 128 -15.33 -3.16 -1.06
C GLY A 128 -14.43 -4.16 -1.75
N ILE A 129 -13.41 -4.62 -1.03
CA ILE A 129 -12.44 -5.59 -1.51
C ILE A 129 -12.03 -6.48 -0.35
N ALA A 130 -11.83 -7.76 -0.60
CA ALA A 130 -11.18 -8.66 0.35
C ALA A 130 -10.31 -9.69 -0.38
N VAL A 131 -9.15 -9.97 0.21
CA VAL A 131 -8.11 -10.81 -0.34
C VAL A 131 -8.08 -12.14 0.42
N ASP A 132 -8.31 -13.24 -0.31
CA ASP A 132 -8.06 -14.60 0.16
C ASP A 132 -6.66 -15.01 -0.29
N TRP A 133 -5.67 -14.78 0.58
CA TRP A 133 -4.28 -15.13 0.30
C TRP A 133 -4.04 -16.65 0.31
N LEU A 134 -4.90 -17.44 0.97
CA LEU A 134 -4.76 -18.90 1.03
C LEU A 134 -5.19 -19.55 -0.28
N ALA A 135 -6.37 -19.20 -0.79
CA ALA A 135 -6.90 -19.74 -2.05
C ALA A 135 -6.45 -18.93 -3.29
N HIS A 136 -5.69 -17.86 -3.09
CA HIS A 136 -5.28 -16.90 -4.12
C HIS A 136 -6.47 -16.33 -4.91
N ASN A 137 -7.48 -15.84 -4.21
CA ASN A 137 -8.65 -15.19 -4.79
C ASN A 137 -8.81 -13.76 -4.26
N ILE A 138 -9.44 -12.91 -5.07
CA ILE A 138 -9.85 -11.56 -4.68
C ILE A 138 -11.34 -11.40 -4.90
N TYR A 139 -12.01 -10.84 -3.92
CA TYR A 139 -13.45 -10.61 -3.89
C TYR A 139 -13.70 -9.11 -3.85
N TRP A 140 -14.69 -8.64 -4.59
CA TRP A 140 -15.09 -7.24 -4.53
C TRP A 140 -16.60 -7.08 -4.66
N THR A 141 -17.08 -5.98 -4.13
CA THR A 141 -18.45 -5.49 -4.25
C THR A 141 -18.45 -4.32 -5.21
N ASP A 142 -19.42 -4.30 -6.11
CA ASP A 142 -19.68 -3.17 -6.99
C ASP A 142 -21.14 -2.74 -6.78
N SER A 143 -21.33 -1.58 -6.15
CA SER A 143 -22.65 -1.16 -5.68
C SER A 143 -23.56 -0.76 -6.83
N GLU A 144 -23.04 -0.02 -7.80
CA GLU A 144 -23.79 0.40 -8.98
C GLU A 144 -23.98 -0.74 -9.99
N ALA A 145 -23.01 -1.65 -10.13
CA ALA A 145 -23.19 -2.87 -10.92
C ALA A 145 -24.02 -3.95 -10.20
N ARG A 146 -24.37 -3.71 -8.93
CA ARG A 146 -25.24 -4.56 -8.08
C ARG A 146 -24.78 -6.01 -7.99
N ARG A 147 -23.48 -6.22 -7.79
CA ARG A 147 -22.91 -7.56 -7.78
C ARG A 147 -21.71 -7.71 -6.87
N ILE A 148 -21.51 -8.95 -6.46
CA ILE A 148 -20.31 -9.44 -5.78
C ILE A 148 -19.62 -10.38 -6.75
N GLU A 149 -18.34 -10.17 -6.96
CA GLU A 149 -17.53 -10.91 -7.93
C GLU A 149 -16.25 -11.45 -7.28
N VAL A 150 -15.66 -12.44 -7.93
CA VAL A 150 -14.40 -13.05 -7.54
C VAL A 150 -13.50 -13.22 -8.77
N ALA A 151 -12.19 -13.12 -8.56
CA ALA A 151 -11.18 -13.50 -9.53
C ALA A 151 -9.97 -14.10 -8.81
N ARG A 152 -9.01 -14.64 -9.56
CA ARG A 152 -7.67 -14.92 -9.02
C ARG A 152 -6.97 -13.61 -8.68
N LEU A 153 -5.95 -13.66 -7.81
CA LEU A 153 -5.14 -12.49 -7.43
C LEU A 153 -4.42 -11.79 -8.60
N ASP A 154 -4.34 -12.42 -9.77
CA ASP A 154 -3.81 -11.86 -11.01
C ASP A 154 -4.89 -11.29 -11.95
N GLY A 155 -6.17 -11.33 -11.55
CA GLY A 155 -7.31 -10.88 -12.32
C GLY A 155 -7.95 -11.95 -13.23
N THR A 156 -7.33 -13.12 -13.36
CA THR A 156 -7.85 -14.19 -14.21
C THR A 156 -9.03 -14.91 -13.57
N SER A 157 -9.73 -15.73 -14.37
CA SER A 157 -10.84 -16.58 -13.89
C SER A 157 -11.97 -15.80 -13.19
N ARG A 158 -12.21 -14.56 -13.61
CA ARG A 158 -13.28 -13.70 -13.08
C ARG A 158 -14.66 -14.37 -13.20
N ARG A 159 -15.43 -14.32 -12.12
CA ARG A 159 -16.79 -14.86 -12.01
C ARG A 159 -17.67 -13.96 -11.16
N VAL A 160 -18.95 -13.87 -11.53
CA VAL A 160 -19.97 -13.25 -10.67
C VAL A 160 -20.44 -14.27 -9.65
N LEU A 161 -20.33 -13.95 -8.36
CA LEU A 161 -20.79 -14.80 -7.27
C LEU A 161 -22.25 -14.54 -6.93
N LEU A 162 -22.63 -13.26 -6.81
CA LEU A 162 -23.97 -12.87 -6.40
C LEU A 162 -24.40 -11.62 -7.17
N TRP A 163 -25.59 -11.66 -7.76
CA TRP A 163 -26.18 -10.54 -8.51
C TRP A 163 -27.71 -10.45 -8.37
N LYS A 164 -28.35 -11.50 -7.83
CA LYS A 164 -29.79 -11.50 -7.56
C LYS A 164 -30.03 -11.13 -6.11
N GLY A 165 -30.98 -10.22 -5.88
CA GLY A 165 -31.34 -9.77 -4.53
C GLY A 165 -30.27 -8.91 -3.85
N VAL A 166 -29.34 -8.36 -4.63
CA VAL A 166 -28.27 -7.48 -4.18
C VAL A 166 -28.55 -6.10 -4.76
N GLU A 167 -28.78 -5.11 -3.89
CA GLU A 167 -29.09 -3.74 -4.32
C GLU A 167 -27.85 -2.85 -4.25
N GLU A 168 -27.30 -2.61 -3.05
CA GLU A 168 -26.11 -1.77 -2.84
C GLU A 168 -25.08 -2.48 -1.95
N PRO A 169 -24.34 -3.47 -2.48
CA PRO A 169 -23.29 -4.14 -1.73
C PRO A 169 -22.12 -3.17 -1.50
N ARG A 170 -21.75 -2.93 -0.23
CA ARG A 170 -20.66 -2.01 0.13
C ARG A 170 -19.44 -2.74 0.68
N SER A 171 -19.45 -3.09 1.96
CA SER A 171 -18.31 -3.76 2.59
C SER A 171 -18.43 -5.27 2.51
N LEU A 172 -17.29 -5.94 2.41
CA LEU A 172 -17.15 -7.39 2.57
C LEU A 172 -15.87 -7.68 3.35
N VAL A 173 -15.86 -8.76 4.11
CA VAL A 173 -14.68 -9.31 4.79
C VAL A 173 -14.74 -10.83 4.66
N LEU A 174 -13.58 -11.48 4.69
CA LEU A 174 -13.49 -12.94 4.65
C LEU A 174 -13.12 -13.47 6.02
N GLU A 175 -13.62 -14.66 6.33
CA GLU A 175 -13.14 -15.50 7.42
C GLU A 175 -12.32 -16.61 6.76
N LEU A 176 -11.02 -16.68 7.10
CA LEU A 176 -10.03 -17.56 6.48
C LEU A 176 -9.57 -18.66 7.45
#